data_AF-A0A820B081-F1
#
_entry.id   AF-A0A820B081-F1
#
_cell.length_a   1.000
_cell.length_b   1.000
_cell.length_c   1.000
_cell.angle_alpha   90.00
_cell.angle_beta   90.00
_cell.angle_gamma   90.00
#
_symmetry.space_group_name_H-M   'P 1'
#
loop_
_entity.id
_entity.type
_entity.pdbx_description
1 polymer ?
#
loop_
_entity_poly.entity_id
_entity_poly.type
_entity_poly.pdbx_seq_one_letter_code
_entity_poly.pdbx_strand_id
1 'polypeptide(L)'
;MIYSQKQLDKQALDYKQLQSLLDTNIVDFSKLDLFRETLKHLTLTWKTVKDIRQNLEEIKQEQWQKLDSKQVLLSSDKHLENLQSLPKLVRSWDIYTFTEDHIKRIKICAQLLDDLSNSALRTRHWKQLIRLTGGNTLMDSDTFRQLTFGKLFTLSFQDHADEIRATVKRAEKDFQLESTLKTYEEIWLSKTF
;
A
#
# COMPACT_ATOMS: atom_id res chain seq x y z
N MET A 1 29.60 -8.19 7.08
CA MET A 1 28.77 -8.52 8.26
C MET A 1 28.66 -10.02 8.53
N ILE A 2 28.27 -10.86 7.57
CA ILE A 2 28.08 -12.32 7.79
C ILE A 2 29.39 -13.05 8.24
N TYR A 3 30.54 -12.65 7.72
CA TYR A 3 31.84 -13.23 8.09
C TYR A 3 32.25 -12.92 9.54
N SER A 4 31.96 -11.72 10.04
CA SER A 4 32.26 -11.31 11.42
C SER A 4 31.41 -12.08 12.43
N GLN A 5 30.14 -12.36 12.10
CA GLN A 5 29.22 -13.07 12.99
C GLN A 5 29.62 -14.55 13.15
N LYS A 6 30.01 -15.23 12.07
CA LYS A 6 30.52 -16.62 12.14
C LYS A 6 31.83 -16.72 12.93
N GLN A 7 32.70 -15.71 12.84
CA GLN A 7 33.95 -15.66 13.61
C GLN A 7 33.67 -15.51 15.11
N LEU A 8 32.74 -14.62 15.47
CA LEU A 8 32.31 -14.38 16.84
C LEU A 8 31.62 -15.60 17.45
N ASP A 9 30.80 -16.30 16.65
CA ASP A 9 30.11 -17.54 17.06
C ASP A 9 31.11 -18.67 17.34
N LYS A 10 32.18 -18.78 16.54
CA LYS A 10 33.25 -19.76 16.75
C LYS A 10 34.03 -19.47 18.03
N GLN A 11 34.39 -18.20 18.23
CA GLN A 11 35.06 -17.76 19.46
C GLN A 11 34.19 -17.98 20.70
N ALA A 12 32.90 -17.65 20.65
CA ALA A 12 31.97 -17.90 21.74
C ALA A 12 31.83 -19.39 22.09
N LEU A 13 31.86 -20.27 21.07
CA LEU A 13 31.84 -21.72 21.28
C LEU A 13 33.14 -22.20 21.94
N ASP A 14 34.29 -21.74 21.48
CA ASP A 14 35.59 -22.07 22.05
C ASP A 14 35.69 -21.60 23.52
N TYR A 15 35.24 -20.39 23.83
CA TYR A 15 35.21 -19.88 25.21
C TYR A 15 34.24 -20.68 26.11
N LYS A 16 33.11 -21.14 25.58
CA LYS A 16 32.16 -21.97 26.32
C LYS A 16 32.74 -23.36 26.63
N GLN A 17 33.50 -23.94 25.69
CA GLN A 17 34.23 -25.18 25.91
C GLN A 17 35.36 -25.00 26.94
N LEU A 18 36.12 -23.91 26.86
CA LEU A 18 37.17 -23.59 27.83
C LEU A 18 36.61 -23.38 29.24
N GLN A 19 35.47 -22.69 29.38
CA GLN A 19 34.82 -22.49 30.67
C GLN A 19 34.30 -23.78 31.28
N SER A 20 33.76 -24.69 30.47
CA SER A 20 33.34 -26.03 30.91
C SER A 20 34.52 -26.91 31.32
N LEU A 21 35.70 -26.72 30.73
CA LEU A 21 36.92 -27.45 31.08
C LEU A 21 37.58 -26.91 32.36
N LEU A 22 37.37 -25.62 32.66
CA LEU A 22 37.96 -24.92 33.81
C LEU A 22 37.02 -24.85 35.02
N ASP A 23 35.79 -25.36 34.93
CA ASP A 23 34.73 -25.23 35.95
C ASP A 23 34.51 -23.79 36.45
N THR A 24 34.78 -22.81 35.59
CA THR A 24 34.58 -21.37 35.88
C THR A 24 33.51 -20.80 34.96
N ASN A 25 32.43 -20.29 35.54
CA ASN A 25 31.34 -19.68 34.77
C ASN A 25 31.49 -18.15 34.76
N ILE A 26 32.31 -17.63 33.82
CA ILE A 26 32.76 -16.22 33.82
C ILE A 26 31.93 -15.34 32.88
N VAL A 27 31.35 -15.90 31.82
CA VAL A 27 30.69 -15.10 30.77
C VAL A 27 29.30 -15.65 30.45
N ASP A 28 28.29 -14.79 30.61
CA ASP A 28 26.91 -15.08 30.23
C ASP A 28 26.71 -14.93 28.71
N PHE A 29 26.68 -16.06 28.01
CA PHE A 29 26.44 -16.13 26.57
C PHE A 29 24.96 -15.97 26.18
N SER A 30 24.02 -15.90 27.13
CA SER A 30 22.59 -15.74 26.83
C SER A 30 22.30 -14.45 26.05
N LYS A 31 23.12 -13.40 26.22
CA LYS A 31 23.04 -12.17 25.42
C LYS A 31 23.40 -12.40 23.95
N LEU A 32 24.38 -13.24 23.66
CA LEU A 32 24.80 -13.58 22.28
C LEU A 32 23.74 -14.42 21.57
N ASP A 33 23.11 -15.35 22.28
CA ASP A 33 21.98 -16.13 21.75
C ASP A 33 20.76 -15.23 21.45
N LEU A 34 20.46 -14.29 22.36
CA LEU A 34 19.43 -13.26 22.13
C LEU A 34 19.75 -12.41 20.88
N PHE A 35 20.99 -11.93 20.73
CA PHE A 35 21.42 -11.18 19.54
C PHE A 35 21.31 -12.01 18.25
N ARG A 36 21.58 -13.31 18.31
CA ARG A 36 21.43 -14.20 17.17
C ARG A 36 19.96 -14.33 16.76
N GLU A 37 19.06 -14.47 17.72
CA GLU A 37 17.62 -14.51 17.44
C GLU A 37 17.10 -13.18 16.90
N THR A 38 17.50 -12.05 17.48
CA THR A 38 17.08 -10.73 16.96
C THR A 38 17.60 -10.47 15.56
N LEU A 39 18.83 -10.88 15.22
CA LEU A 39 19.37 -10.76 13.86
C LEU A 39 18.65 -11.67 12.86
N LYS A 40 18.22 -12.87 13.27
CA LYS A 40 17.38 -13.73 12.43
C LYS A 40 16.03 -13.07 12.15
N HIS A 41 15.36 -12.55 13.18
CA HIS A 41 14.10 -11.82 13.04
C HIS A 41 14.25 -10.56 12.18
N LEU A 42 15.35 -9.83 12.32
CA LEU A 42 15.67 -8.66 11.50
C LEU A 42 15.84 -9.04 10.03
N THR A 43 16.58 -10.10 9.75
CA THR A 43 16.80 -10.58 8.38
C THR A 43 15.50 -11.02 7.73
N LEU A 44 14.62 -11.70 8.47
CA LEU A 44 13.30 -12.12 7.98
C LEU A 44 12.39 -10.92 7.71
N THR A 45 12.36 -9.96 8.63
CA THR A 45 11.58 -8.72 8.49
C THR A 45 12.05 -7.91 7.29
N TRP A 46 13.35 -7.77 7.09
CA TRP A 46 13.87 -7.00 5.96
C TRP A 46 13.58 -7.66 4.61
N LYS A 47 13.61 -8.99 4.53
CA LYS A 47 13.21 -9.72 3.32
C LYS A 47 11.74 -9.48 3.00
N THR A 48 10.86 -9.67 3.97
CA THR A 48 9.41 -9.46 3.78
C THR A 48 9.09 -8.01 3.40
N VAL A 49 9.67 -7.03 4.08
CA VAL A 49 9.50 -5.60 3.73
C VAL A 49 10.05 -5.28 2.34
N LYS A 50 11.16 -5.89 1.93
CA LYS A 50 11.71 -5.71 0.59
C LYS A 50 10.78 -6.27 -0.48
N ASP A 51 10.22 -7.46 -0.26
CA ASP A 51 9.29 -8.10 -1.19
C ASP A 51 8.00 -7.26 -1.33
N ILE A 52 7.46 -6.78 -0.20
CA ILE A 52 6.33 -5.85 -0.18
C ILE A 52 6.67 -4.58 -0.96
N ARG A 53 7.80 -3.94 -0.67
CA ARG A 53 8.23 -2.71 -1.36
C ARG A 53 8.36 -2.92 -2.87
N GLN A 54 8.94 -4.03 -3.31
CA GLN A 54 9.08 -4.32 -4.73
C GLN A 54 7.70 -4.43 -5.40
N ASN A 55 6.79 -5.20 -4.82
CA ASN A 55 5.43 -5.33 -5.35
C ASN A 55 4.68 -3.99 -5.38
N LEU A 56 4.87 -3.15 -4.35
CA LEU A 56 4.29 -1.81 -4.32
C LEU A 56 4.89 -0.89 -5.38
N GLU A 57 6.18 -0.98 -5.68
CA GLU A 57 6.81 -0.22 -6.76
C GLU A 57 6.33 -0.68 -8.14
N GLU A 58 6.09 -1.98 -8.33
CA GLU A 58 5.48 -2.52 -9.55
C GLU A 58 4.09 -1.92 -9.76
N ILE A 59 3.23 -1.95 -8.72
CA ILE A 59 1.89 -1.33 -8.75
C ILE A 59 1.98 0.17 -9.07
N LYS A 60 2.97 0.88 -8.49
CA LYS A 60 3.17 2.30 -8.73
C LYS A 60 3.60 2.64 -10.16
N GLN A 61 4.16 1.69 -10.92
CA GLN A 61 4.57 1.86 -12.31
C GLN A 61 3.43 1.58 -13.31
N GLU A 62 2.35 0.95 -12.86
CA GLU A 62 1.20 0.64 -13.71
C GLU A 62 0.26 1.84 -13.88
N GLN A 63 -0.33 1.95 -15.08
CA GLN A 63 -1.38 2.93 -15.34
C GLN A 63 -2.63 2.54 -14.56
N TRP A 64 -3.21 3.48 -13.81
CA TRP A 64 -4.31 3.16 -12.89
C TRP A 64 -5.56 2.62 -13.60
N GLN A 65 -5.79 3.00 -14.86
CA GLN A 65 -6.91 2.48 -15.65
C GLN A 65 -6.75 1.01 -16.09
N LYS A 66 -5.51 0.53 -16.19
CA LYS A 66 -5.21 -0.86 -16.56
C LYS A 66 -5.01 -1.75 -15.34
N LEU A 67 -4.90 -1.13 -14.16
CA LEU A 67 -4.67 -1.80 -12.91
C LEU A 67 -5.93 -2.57 -12.50
N ASP A 68 -5.78 -3.85 -12.20
CA ASP A 68 -6.85 -4.61 -11.54
C ASP A 68 -6.86 -4.23 -10.05
N SER A 69 -7.71 -3.25 -9.72
CA SER A 69 -7.92 -2.80 -8.35
C SER A 69 -8.23 -3.96 -7.39
N LYS A 70 -8.95 -5.00 -7.82
CA LYS A 70 -9.28 -6.15 -6.96
C LYS A 70 -8.04 -6.98 -6.66
N GLN A 71 -7.20 -7.22 -7.66
CA GLN A 71 -5.93 -7.92 -7.48
C GLN A 71 -5.00 -7.16 -6.53
N VAL A 72 -4.96 -5.82 -6.63
CA VAL A 72 -4.16 -4.96 -5.73
C VAL A 72 -4.67 -5.00 -4.29
N LEU A 73 -5.99 -5.03 -4.08
CA LEU A 73 -6.57 -5.17 -2.75
C LEU A 73 -6.24 -6.54 -2.13
N LEU A 74 -6.38 -7.62 -2.91
CA LEU A 74 -6.04 -8.97 -2.49
C LEU A 74 -4.55 -9.12 -2.16
N SER A 75 -3.66 -8.56 -2.99
CA SER A 75 -2.22 -8.60 -2.73
C SER A 75 -1.87 -7.79 -1.48
N SER A 76 -2.49 -6.62 -1.28
CA SER A 76 -2.30 -5.78 -0.09
C SER A 76 -2.77 -6.48 1.18
N ASP A 77 -3.89 -7.19 1.15
CA ASP A 77 -4.38 -7.96 2.29
C ASP A 77 -3.46 -9.13 2.64
N LYS A 78 -2.97 -9.85 1.63
CA LYS A 78 -1.95 -10.89 1.81
C LYS A 78 -0.65 -10.32 2.40
N HIS A 79 -0.23 -9.12 1.97
CA HIS A 79 0.95 -8.46 2.53
C HIS A 79 0.76 -8.05 3.99
N LEU A 80 -0.44 -7.60 4.36
CA LEU A 80 -0.79 -7.32 5.77
C LEU A 80 -0.80 -8.59 6.62
N GLU A 81 -1.36 -9.69 6.13
CA GLU A 81 -1.32 -10.99 6.82
C GLU A 81 0.11 -11.49 7.00
N ASN A 82 0.94 -11.39 5.95
CA ASN A 82 2.36 -11.73 6.02
C ASN A 82 3.09 -10.88 7.07
N LEU A 83 2.79 -9.58 7.13
CA LEU A 83 3.37 -8.69 8.13
C LEU A 83 2.91 -9.08 9.54
N GLN A 84 1.62 -9.38 9.74
CA GLN A 84 1.07 -9.82 11.02
C GLN A 84 1.62 -11.19 11.47
N SER A 85 2.00 -12.06 10.54
CA SER A 85 2.61 -13.35 10.86
C SER A 85 4.01 -13.23 11.49
N LEU A 86 4.65 -12.07 11.38
CA LEU A 86 5.96 -11.82 11.98
C LEU A 86 5.90 -11.85 13.52
N PRO A 87 7.03 -12.21 14.18
CA PRO A 87 7.12 -12.26 15.64
C PRO A 87 6.71 -10.95 16.31
N LYS A 88 6.06 -11.04 17.47
CA LYS A 88 5.58 -9.86 18.24
C LYS A 88 6.68 -8.82 18.51
N LEU A 89 7.93 -9.27 18.65
CA LEU A 89 9.10 -8.40 18.84
C LEU A 89 9.32 -7.42 17.68
N VAL A 90 8.93 -7.80 16.46
CA VAL A 90 9.08 -6.99 15.25
C VAL A 90 7.99 -5.92 15.16
N ARG A 91 6.82 -6.16 15.77
CA ARG A 91 5.68 -5.24 15.71
C ARG A 91 5.94 -3.90 16.41
N SER A 92 6.88 -3.85 17.34
CA SER A 92 7.30 -2.60 17.99
C SER A 92 8.32 -1.81 17.18
N TRP A 93 8.78 -2.32 16.04
CA TRP A 93 9.77 -1.62 15.22
C TRP A 93 9.09 -0.62 14.30
N ASP A 94 9.72 0.55 14.13
CA ASP A 94 9.23 1.61 13.24
C ASP A 94 9.08 1.14 11.78
N ILE A 95 9.89 0.17 11.36
CA ILE A 95 9.81 -0.42 10.02
C ILE A 95 8.49 -1.17 9.83
N TYR A 96 8.00 -1.85 10.87
CA TYR A 96 6.72 -2.56 10.83
C TYR A 96 5.56 -1.57 10.68
N THR A 97 5.49 -0.59 11.57
CA THR A 97 4.41 0.41 11.59
C THR A 97 4.40 1.23 10.31
N PHE A 98 5.57 1.68 9.84
CA PHE A 98 5.72 2.36 8.57
C PHE A 98 5.23 1.51 7.40
N THR A 99 5.61 0.23 7.33
CA THR A 99 5.21 -0.65 6.23
C THR A 99 3.71 -0.93 6.27
N GLU A 100 3.15 -1.17 7.45
CA GLU A 100 1.71 -1.37 7.65
C GLU A 100 0.91 -0.15 7.18
N ASP A 101 1.29 1.04 7.61
CA ASP A 101 0.64 2.29 7.23
C ASP A 101 0.77 2.56 5.73
N HIS A 102 1.92 2.23 5.14
CA HIS A 102 2.11 2.31 3.69
C HIS A 102 1.16 1.40 2.92
N ILE A 103 0.99 0.15 3.35
CA ILE A 103 0.06 -0.79 2.71
C ILE A 103 -1.39 -0.29 2.87
N LYS A 104 -1.77 0.18 4.05
CA LYS A 104 -3.12 0.74 4.31
C LYS A 104 -3.42 1.94 3.40
N ARG A 105 -2.48 2.88 3.25
CA ARG A 105 -2.65 4.04 2.34
C ARG A 105 -2.83 3.59 0.89
N ILE A 106 -2.06 2.61 0.44
CA ILE A 106 -2.17 2.07 -0.93
C ILE A 106 -3.53 1.40 -1.13
N LYS A 107 -4.01 0.65 -0.13
CA LYS A 107 -5.33 0.02 -0.16
C LYS A 107 -6.45 1.06 -0.31
N ILE A 108 -6.40 2.15 0.45
CA ILE A 108 -7.38 3.25 0.34
C ILE A 108 -7.33 3.89 -1.06
N CYS A 109 -6.14 4.21 -1.55
CA CYS A 109 -5.96 4.76 -2.91
C CYS A 109 -6.50 3.80 -3.99
N ALA A 110 -6.23 2.50 -3.90
CA ALA A 110 -6.75 1.52 -4.85
C ALA A 110 -8.29 1.44 -4.84
N GLN A 111 -8.92 1.49 -3.66
CA GLN A 111 -10.38 1.53 -3.57
C GLN A 111 -10.98 2.79 -4.20
N LEU A 112 -10.37 3.96 -3.95
CA LEU A 112 -10.82 5.20 -4.56
C LEU A 112 -10.69 5.18 -6.08
N LEU A 113 -9.63 4.56 -6.60
CA LEU A 113 -9.44 4.43 -8.05
C LEU A 113 -10.42 3.43 -8.68
N ASP A 114 -10.79 2.37 -7.98
CA ASP A 114 -11.87 1.47 -8.39
C ASP A 114 -13.22 2.21 -8.46
N ASP A 115 -13.54 3.00 -7.42
CA ASP A 115 -14.74 3.84 -7.37
C ASP A 115 -14.76 4.86 -8.53
N LEU A 116 -13.60 5.42 -8.90
CA LEU A 116 -13.45 6.34 -10.04
C LEU A 116 -13.55 5.63 -11.40
N SER A 117 -13.12 4.38 -11.50
CA SER A 117 -13.19 3.56 -12.72
C SER A 117 -14.63 3.15 -13.03
N ASN A 118 -15.39 2.77 -11.99
CA ASN A 118 -16.75 2.26 -12.12
C ASN A 118 -17.83 3.37 -12.21
N SER A 119 -17.47 4.66 -12.09
CA SER A 119 -18.43 5.76 -12.08
C SER A 119 -18.54 6.51 -13.41
N ALA A 120 -19.75 6.98 -13.73
CA ALA A 120 -20.06 7.75 -14.93
C ALA A 120 -19.57 9.22 -14.84
N LEU A 121 -18.28 9.42 -14.57
CA LEU A 121 -17.68 10.72 -14.37
C LEU A 121 -17.58 11.52 -15.68
N ARG A 122 -18.27 12.66 -15.72
CA ARG A 122 -18.13 13.70 -16.75
C ARG A 122 -16.96 14.64 -16.48
N THR A 123 -16.55 15.41 -17.49
CA THR A 123 -15.43 16.37 -17.43
C THR A 123 -15.52 17.35 -16.26
N ARG A 124 -16.73 17.74 -15.83
CA ARG A 124 -16.94 18.63 -14.66
C ARG A 124 -16.45 18.00 -13.35
N HIS A 125 -16.67 16.70 -13.16
CA HIS A 125 -16.25 15.98 -11.96
C HIS A 125 -14.72 15.78 -11.96
N TRP A 126 -14.14 15.51 -13.12
CA TRP A 126 -12.67 15.43 -13.28
C TRP A 126 -11.98 16.75 -12.94
N LYS A 127 -12.50 17.88 -13.41
CA LYS A 127 -11.97 19.21 -13.05
C LYS A 127 -12.06 19.49 -11.56
N GLN A 128 -13.13 19.06 -10.91
CA GLN A 128 -13.28 19.19 -9.46
C GLN A 128 -12.24 18.34 -8.71
N LEU A 129 -12.05 17.08 -9.12
CA LEU A 129 -11.06 16.18 -8.51
C LEU A 129 -9.63 16.72 -8.65
N ILE A 130 -9.25 17.19 -9.84
CA ILE A 130 -7.91 17.75 -10.11
C ILE A 130 -7.65 18.99 -9.25
N ARG A 131 -8.67 19.84 -9.05
CA ARG A 131 -8.57 21.02 -8.18
C ARG A 131 -8.42 20.64 -6.71
N LEU A 132 -9.12 19.60 -6.26
CA LEU A 132 -9.05 19.14 -4.86
C LEU A 132 -7.70 18.50 -4.54
N THR A 133 -7.14 17.71 -5.45
CA THR A 133 -5.85 17.04 -5.26
C THR A 133 -4.63 17.93 -5.55
N GLY A 134 -4.83 19.24 -5.70
CA GLY A 134 -3.74 20.20 -5.90
C GLY A 134 -2.95 20.00 -7.19
N GLY A 135 -3.46 19.20 -8.13
CA GLY A 135 -2.85 19.02 -9.44
C GLY A 135 -2.89 20.34 -10.21
N ASN A 136 -1.81 20.67 -10.92
CA ASN A 136 -1.77 21.84 -11.80
C ASN A 136 -3.08 21.90 -12.60
N THR A 137 -3.75 23.05 -12.56
CA THR A 137 -5.04 23.36 -13.22
C THR A 137 -5.05 23.19 -14.74
N LEU A 138 -3.96 22.67 -15.31
CA LEU A 138 -3.69 22.39 -16.71
C LEU A 138 -3.78 20.88 -17.07
N MET A 139 -3.96 19.98 -16.09
CA MET A 139 -4.20 18.57 -16.42
C MET A 139 -5.60 18.39 -17.01
N ASP A 140 -5.68 17.82 -18.20
CA ASP A 140 -6.95 17.45 -18.80
C ASP A 140 -7.44 16.07 -18.30
N SER A 141 -8.74 15.79 -18.46
CA SER A 141 -9.36 14.52 -18.07
C SER A 141 -8.63 13.32 -18.67
N ASP A 142 -8.19 13.41 -19.92
CA ASP A 142 -7.50 12.32 -20.61
C ASP A 142 -6.05 12.14 -20.12
N THR A 143 -5.38 13.22 -19.76
CA THR A 143 -4.04 13.16 -19.15
C THR A 143 -4.12 12.50 -17.76
N PHE A 144 -5.15 12.84 -16.98
CA PHE A 144 -5.38 12.23 -15.67
C PHE A 144 -5.62 10.71 -15.78
N ARG A 145 -6.37 10.29 -16.79
CA ARG A 145 -6.64 8.87 -17.10
C ARG A 145 -5.39 8.09 -17.50
N GLN A 146 -4.39 8.75 -18.06
CA GLN A 146 -3.12 8.13 -18.45
C GLN A 146 -2.06 8.13 -17.34
N LEU A 147 -2.34 8.74 -16.18
CA LEU A 147 -1.41 8.78 -15.07
C LEU A 147 -1.12 7.39 -14.50
N THR A 148 0.06 7.28 -13.91
CA THR A 148 0.49 6.09 -13.19
C THR A 148 -0.03 6.11 -11.76
N PHE A 149 -0.32 4.95 -11.17
CA PHE A 149 -0.76 4.83 -9.79
C PHE A 149 0.19 5.55 -8.82
N GLY A 150 1.50 5.45 -9.02
CA GLY A 150 2.49 6.12 -8.16
C GLY A 150 2.40 7.65 -8.20
N LYS A 151 2.02 8.24 -9.34
CA LYS A 151 1.84 9.68 -9.44
C LYS A 151 0.59 10.12 -8.69
N LEU A 152 -0.49 9.35 -8.77
CA LEU A 152 -1.72 9.59 -8.00
C LEU A 152 -1.51 9.39 -6.50
N PHE A 153 -0.74 8.36 -6.12
CA PHE A 153 -0.36 8.15 -4.73
C PHE A 153 0.46 9.32 -4.15
N THR A 154 1.31 9.95 -4.97
CA THR A 154 2.09 11.14 -4.58
C THR A 154 1.21 12.38 -4.43
N LEU A 155 0.08 12.45 -5.12
CA LEU A 155 -0.90 13.55 -5.00
C LEU A 155 -1.76 13.44 -3.72
N SER A 156 -1.39 12.57 -2.78
CA SER A 156 -2.09 12.39 -1.51
C SER A 156 -3.60 12.14 -1.66
N PHE A 157 -3.98 11.31 -2.63
CA PHE A 157 -5.39 10.90 -2.82
C PHE A 157 -6.00 10.33 -1.54
N GLN A 158 -5.20 9.67 -0.70
CA GLN A 158 -5.63 9.14 0.59
C GLN A 158 -6.10 10.23 1.58
N ASP A 159 -5.55 11.45 1.51
CA ASP A 159 -5.89 12.53 2.44
C ASP A 159 -7.23 13.19 2.07
N HIS A 160 -7.59 13.14 0.78
CA HIS A 160 -8.85 13.66 0.22
C HIS A 160 -9.89 12.55 -0.05
N ALA A 161 -9.74 11.39 0.58
CA ALA A 161 -10.56 10.20 0.31
C ALA A 161 -12.08 10.47 0.41
N ASP A 162 -12.49 11.23 1.43
CA ASP A 162 -13.91 11.55 1.66
C ASP A 162 -14.48 12.48 0.58
N GLU A 163 -13.72 13.48 0.15
CA GLU A 163 -14.12 14.43 -0.88
C GLU A 163 -14.22 13.76 -2.25
N ILE A 164 -13.28 12.86 -2.55
CA ILE A 164 -13.28 12.05 -3.77
C ILE A 164 -14.52 11.15 -3.77
N ARG A 165 -14.78 10.44 -2.67
CA ARG A 165 -15.96 9.57 -2.53
C ARG A 165 -17.28 10.36 -2.64
N ALA A 166 -17.33 11.56 -2.09
CA ALA A 166 -18.49 12.45 -2.24
C ALA A 166 -18.70 12.89 -3.69
N THR A 167 -17.61 13.16 -4.42
CA THR A 167 -17.66 13.53 -5.84
C THR A 167 -18.12 12.35 -6.71
N VAL A 168 -17.63 11.14 -6.44
CA VAL A 168 -18.10 9.91 -7.10
C VAL A 168 -19.60 9.69 -6.86
N LYS A 169 -20.06 9.80 -5.62
CA LYS A 169 -21.50 9.66 -5.29
C LYS A 169 -22.36 10.72 -5.98
N ARG A 170 -21.86 11.95 -6.11
CA ARG A 170 -22.57 13.01 -6.84
C ARG A 170 -22.68 12.67 -8.32
N ALA A 171 -21.58 12.22 -8.92
CA ALA A 171 -21.55 11.82 -10.33
C ALA A 171 -22.53 10.69 -10.64
N GLU A 172 -22.65 9.70 -9.75
CA GLU A 172 -23.60 8.60 -9.90
C GLU A 172 -25.06 9.09 -9.87
N LYS A 173 -25.40 9.99 -8.94
CA LYS A 173 -26.74 10.60 -8.88
C LYS A 173 -27.05 11.43 -10.13
N ASP A 174 -26.08 12.22 -10.57
CA ASP A 174 -26.21 13.02 -11.79
C ASP A 174 -26.45 12.13 -13.01
N PHE A 175 -25.74 11.00 -13.12
CA PHE A 175 -25.93 10.05 -14.21
C PHE A 175 -27.32 9.42 -14.19
N GLN A 176 -27.81 9.01 -13.01
CA GLN A 176 -29.17 8.50 -12.86
C GLN A 176 -30.21 9.54 -13.28
N LEU A 177 -30.02 10.80 -12.87
CA LEU A 177 -30.91 11.89 -13.26
C LEU A 177 -30.86 12.13 -14.79
N GLU A 178 -29.66 12.20 -15.39
CA GLU A 178 -29.47 12.34 -16.84
C GLU A 178 -30.17 11.19 -17.60
N SER A 179 -30.09 9.96 -17.10
CA SER A 179 -30.77 8.80 -17.68
C SER A 179 -32.29 8.95 -17.62
N THR A 180 -32.85 9.33 -16.46
CA THR A 180 -34.30 9.54 -16.33
C THR A 180 -34.82 10.67 -17.21
N LEU A 181 -34.08 11.77 -17.32
CA LEU A 181 -34.42 12.89 -18.21
C LEU A 181 -34.43 12.46 -19.67
N LYS A 182 -33.46 11.64 -20.08
CA LYS A 182 -33.41 11.09 -21.43
C LYS A 182 -34.61 10.18 -21.72
N THR A 183 -35.02 9.35 -20.76
CA THR A 183 -36.24 8.54 -20.90
C THR A 183 -37.49 9.43 -21.06
N TYR A 184 -37.60 10.53 -20.31
CA TYR A 184 -38.71 11.47 -20.49
C TYR A 184 -38.70 12.14 -21.87
N GLU A 185 -37.53 12.54 -22.35
CA GLU A 185 -37.36 13.10 -23.68
C GLU A 185 -37.77 12.10 -24.78
N GLU A 186 -37.36 10.84 -24.67
CA GLU A 186 -37.78 9.76 -25.59
C GLU A 186 -39.30 9.51 -25.56
N ILE A 187 -39.93 9.57 -24.38
CA ILE A 187 -41.39 9.47 -24.23
C ILE A 187 -42.10 10.67 -24.88
N TRP A 188 -41.56 11.87 -24.75
CA TRP A 188 -42.17 13.08 -25.34
C TRP A 188 -42.00 13.12 -26.85
N LEU A 189 -40.84 12.73 -27.38
CA LEU A 189 -40.58 12.64 -28.81
C LEU A 189 -41.38 11.52 -29.49
N SER A 190 -41.68 10.42 -28.78
CA SER A 190 -42.55 9.35 -29.31
C SER A 190 -44.05 9.68 -29.28
N LYS A 191 -44.44 10.74 -28.56
CA LYS A 191 -45.82 11.26 -28.49
C LYS A 191 -46.03 12.49 -29.38
N THR A 192 -45.48 12.48 -30.59
CA THR A 192 -45.93 13.40 -31.65
C THR A 192 -47.31 12.96 -32.15
N PHE A 193 -48.31 13.82 -31.96
CA PHE A 193 -49.63 13.75 -32.60
C PHE A 193 -49.59 14.28 -34.03
#